data_AF-A0A7X8VZ62-F1
#
_entry.id   AF-A0A7X8VZ62-F1
#
_cell.length_a   1.000
_cell.length_b   1.000
_cell.length_c   1.000
_cell.angle_alpha   90.00
_cell.angle_beta   90.00
_cell.angle_gamma   90.00
#
_symmetry.space_group_name_H-M   'P 1'
#
loop_
_entity.id
_entity.type
_entity.pdbx_description
1 polymer ?
#
loop_
_entity_poly.entity_id
_entity_poly.type
_entity_poly.pdbx_seq_one_letter_code
_entity_poly.pdbx_strand_id
1 'polypeptide(L)'
;MIEIAIGSLIKGIGVLFLILVMISLYIVLNNAKENASAEKIQIYIENKQDLWYRYLNDEIPLSQELIPNNDIEIKAIEVIFLAYIENVSNPTVREKIRTFSNQYLRRYYWRLLSSKRWSLRMNALYRIISLGIDSLADECKKLEKRTKLSTEERFQLLVIHSMFDEASFVKEFANLSIKLSEYEYKKLLIGFNSEILEKLTVT
;
A
#
# COMPACT_ATOMS: atom_id res chain seq x y z
N MET A 1 -37.36 -19.50 44.33
CA MET A 1 -36.78 -18.32 43.65
C MET A 1 -35.28 -18.46 43.39
N ILE A 2 -34.47 -18.93 44.34
CA ILE A 2 -33.01 -19.09 44.18
C ILE A 2 -32.65 -20.09 43.05
N GLU A 3 -33.33 -21.23 42.94
CA GLU A 3 -33.05 -22.23 41.89
C GLU A 3 -33.33 -21.73 40.45
N ILE A 4 -34.38 -20.92 40.27
CA ILE A 4 -34.74 -20.33 38.98
C ILE A 4 -33.66 -19.31 38.53
N ALA A 5 -33.05 -18.60 39.49
CA ALA A 5 -31.95 -17.69 39.23
C ALA A 5 -30.66 -18.44 38.82
N ILE A 6 -30.35 -19.56 39.48
CA ILE A 6 -29.18 -20.40 39.17
C ILE A 6 -29.31 -21.02 37.77
N GLY A 7 -30.48 -21.57 37.42
CA GLY A 7 -30.70 -22.16 36.09
C GLY A 7 -30.57 -21.14 34.95
N SER A 8 -31.01 -19.89 35.20
CA SER A 8 -30.86 -18.79 34.23
C SER A 8 -29.40 -18.34 34.08
N LEU A 9 -28.64 -18.29 35.19
CA LEU A 9 -27.20 -18.03 35.19
C LEU A 9 -26.41 -19.08 34.40
N ILE A 10 -26.69 -20.37 34.62
CA ILE A 10 -26.02 -21.47 33.90
C ILE A 10 -26.27 -21.37 32.40
N LYS A 11 -27.51 -21.08 31.97
CA LYS A 11 -27.83 -20.85 30.54
C LYS A 11 -27.07 -19.66 29.98
N GLY A 12 -27.00 -18.55 30.72
CA GLY A 12 -26.24 -17.37 30.32
C GLY A 12 -24.75 -17.66 30.14
N ILE A 13 -24.14 -18.39 31.08
CA ILE A 13 -22.75 -18.83 31.01
C ILE A 13 -22.54 -19.75 29.80
N GLY A 14 -23.46 -20.70 29.55
CA GLY A 14 -23.38 -21.61 28.41
C GLY A 14 -23.44 -20.88 27.06
N VAL A 15 -24.33 -19.89 26.93
CA VAL A 15 -24.42 -19.05 25.72
C VAL A 15 -23.15 -18.23 25.53
N LEU A 16 -22.64 -17.60 26.59
CA LEU A 16 -21.40 -16.82 26.52
C LEU A 16 -20.21 -17.71 26.14
N PHE A 17 -20.11 -18.91 26.72
CA PHE A 17 -19.08 -19.88 26.39
C PHE A 17 -19.16 -20.30 24.91
N LEU A 18 -20.36 -20.57 24.39
CA LEU A 18 -20.55 -20.91 22.99
C LEU A 18 -20.13 -19.77 22.04
N ILE A 19 -20.46 -18.52 22.38
CA ILE A 19 -20.02 -17.34 21.62
C ILE A 19 -18.48 -17.24 21.64
N LEU A 20 -17.85 -17.45 22.80
CA LEU A 20 -16.39 -17.42 22.92
C LEU A 20 -15.72 -18.50 22.07
N VAL A 21 -16.26 -19.73 22.07
CA VAL A 21 -15.75 -20.82 21.22
C VAL A 21 -15.86 -20.46 19.73
N MET A 22 -17.00 -19.90 19.30
CA MET A 22 -17.19 -19.48 17.89
C MET A 22 -16.21 -18.39 17.46
N ILE A 23 -16.00 -17.37 18.31
CA ILE A 23 -15.02 -16.30 18.05
C ILE A 23 -13.59 -16.88 18.01
N SER A 24 -13.27 -17.78 18.93
CA SER A 24 -11.94 -18.40 19.02
C SER A 24 -11.63 -19.23 17.77
N LEU A 25 -12.59 -20.06 17.33
CA LEU A 25 -12.47 -20.84 16.09
C LEU A 25 -12.31 -19.92 14.87
N TYR A 26 -13.09 -18.84 14.79
CA TYR A 26 -12.96 -17.86 13.72
C TYR A 26 -11.56 -17.25 13.66
N ILE A 27 -11.00 -16.82 14.81
CA ILE A 27 -9.66 -16.25 14.88
C ILE A 27 -8.59 -17.25 14.45
N VAL A 28 -8.66 -18.51 14.94
CA VAL A 28 -7.68 -19.55 14.59
C VAL A 28 -7.70 -19.84 13.09
N LEU A 29 -8.89 -19.98 12.49
CA LEU A 29 -9.02 -20.23 11.06
C LEU A 29 -8.53 -19.04 10.22
N ASN A 30 -8.78 -17.80 10.66
CA ASN A 30 -8.28 -16.62 9.97
C ASN A 30 -6.75 -16.54 10.05
N ASN A 31 -6.18 -16.73 11.24
CA ASN A 31 -4.73 -16.72 11.45
C ASN A 31 -4.03 -17.82 10.66
N ALA A 32 -4.62 -19.02 10.56
CA ALA A 32 -4.05 -20.10 9.77
C ALA A 32 -3.96 -19.74 8.27
N LYS A 33 -4.98 -19.08 7.73
CA LYS A 33 -4.98 -18.61 6.32
C LYS A 33 -3.95 -17.51 6.08
N GLU A 34 -3.81 -16.59 7.03
CA GLU A 34 -2.82 -15.52 6.99
C GLU A 34 -1.40 -16.11 7.06
N ASN A 35 -1.14 -17.04 7.97
CA ASN A 35 0.14 -17.73 8.07
C ASN A 35 0.48 -18.50 6.79
N ALA A 36 -0.46 -19.24 6.21
CA ALA A 36 -0.22 -19.96 4.96
C ALA A 36 0.12 -19.01 3.79
N SER A 37 -0.43 -17.79 3.81
CA SER A 37 -0.09 -16.77 2.81
C SER A 37 1.29 -16.17 3.06
N ALA A 38 1.63 -15.89 4.33
CA ALA A 38 2.93 -15.38 4.73
C ALA A 38 4.06 -16.39 4.43
N GLU A 39 3.82 -17.68 4.68
CA GLU A 39 4.74 -18.77 4.36
C GLU A 39 5.03 -18.82 2.86
N LYS A 40 4.01 -18.73 2.01
CA LYS A 40 4.20 -18.70 0.55
C LYS A 40 4.97 -17.47 0.07
N ILE A 41 4.75 -16.32 0.69
CA ILE A 41 5.54 -15.10 0.43
C ILE A 41 7.00 -15.35 0.78
N GLN A 42 7.26 -15.91 1.96
CA GLN A 42 8.61 -16.19 2.44
C GLN A 42 9.34 -17.19 1.53
N ILE A 43 8.66 -18.28 1.14
CA ILE A 43 9.18 -19.27 0.18
C ILE A 43 9.54 -18.60 -1.15
N TYR A 44 8.71 -17.68 -1.66
CA TYR A 44 9.05 -16.96 -2.89
C TYR A 44 10.31 -16.12 -2.71
N ILE A 45 10.40 -15.37 -1.61
CA ILE A 45 11.55 -14.50 -1.32
C ILE A 45 12.83 -15.33 -1.26
N GLU A 46 12.84 -16.41 -0.46
CA GLU A 46 14.01 -17.29 -0.31
C GLU A 46 14.47 -17.87 -1.65
N ASN A 47 13.53 -18.25 -2.51
CA ASN A 47 13.84 -18.86 -3.79
C ASN A 47 14.26 -17.86 -4.89
N LYS A 48 13.89 -16.58 -4.78
CA LYS A 48 14.04 -15.59 -5.86
C LYS A 48 14.87 -14.38 -5.51
N GLN A 49 15.23 -14.17 -4.25
CA GLN A 49 15.97 -12.98 -3.82
C GLN A 49 17.32 -12.81 -4.53
N ASP A 50 18.06 -13.90 -4.76
CA ASP A 50 19.31 -13.86 -5.53
C ASP A 50 19.08 -13.42 -6.99
N LEU A 51 18.07 -14.00 -7.65
CA LEU A 51 17.73 -13.62 -9.02
C LEU A 51 17.30 -12.15 -9.11
N TRP A 52 16.56 -11.66 -8.12
CA TRP A 52 16.21 -10.24 -8.01
C TRP A 52 17.44 -9.35 -7.82
N TYR A 53 18.37 -9.73 -6.95
CA TYR A 53 19.64 -9.00 -6.76
C TYR A 53 20.41 -8.88 -8.08
N ARG A 54 20.61 -10.01 -8.76
CA ARG A 54 21.36 -10.07 -10.02
C ARG A 54 20.69 -9.27 -11.13
N TYR A 55 19.36 -9.35 -11.25
CA TYR A 55 18.61 -8.54 -12.21
C TYR A 55 18.71 -7.04 -11.91
N LEU A 56 18.50 -6.63 -10.66
CA LEU A 56 18.53 -5.22 -10.27
C LEU A 56 19.93 -4.60 -10.45
N ASN A 57 21.00 -5.39 -10.29
CA ASN A 57 22.39 -4.96 -10.50
C ASN A 57 22.95 -5.18 -11.92
N ASP A 58 22.10 -5.44 -12.91
CA ASP A 58 22.50 -5.60 -14.33
C ASP A 58 23.38 -6.84 -14.61
N GLU A 59 23.43 -7.80 -13.69
CA GLU A 59 24.18 -9.05 -13.90
C GLU A 59 23.45 -10.03 -14.81
N ILE A 60 22.11 -9.97 -14.85
CA ILE A 60 21.26 -10.77 -15.72
C ILE A 60 20.10 -9.95 -16.32
N PRO A 61 19.60 -10.30 -17.51
CA PRO A 61 18.37 -9.73 -18.04
C PRO A 61 17.14 -10.20 -17.24
N LEU A 62 16.01 -9.52 -17.41
CA LEU A 62 14.74 -9.94 -16.81
C LEU A 62 14.31 -11.29 -17.38
N SER A 63 14.18 -12.31 -16.52
CA SER A 63 13.69 -13.63 -16.88
C SER A 63 12.18 -13.74 -16.69
N GLN A 64 11.53 -14.67 -17.41
CA GLN A 64 10.10 -14.96 -17.25
C GLN A 64 9.74 -15.45 -15.83
N GLU A 65 10.71 -16.06 -15.14
CA GLU A 65 10.56 -16.57 -13.78
C GLU A 65 10.38 -15.46 -12.72
N LEU A 66 10.82 -14.24 -13.03
CA LEU A 66 10.63 -13.06 -12.16
C LEU A 66 9.31 -12.33 -12.44
N ILE A 67 8.59 -12.69 -13.52
CA ILE A 67 7.29 -12.08 -13.83
C ILE A 67 6.22 -12.73 -12.94
N PRO A 68 5.49 -11.93 -12.13
CA PRO A 68 4.52 -12.48 -11.19
C PRO A 68 3.31 -13.06 -11.90
N ASN A 69 2.87 -14.23 -11.43
CA ASN A 69 1.71 -14.94 -11.97
C ASN A 69 0.48 -14.84 -11.06
N ASN A 70 0.65 -14.38 -9.82
CA ASN A 70 -0.44 -14.30 -8.84
C ASN A 70 -0.18 -13.21 -7.77
N ASP A 71 -1.22 -12.92 -6.98
CA ASP A 71 -1.19 -11.88 -5.94
C ASP A 71 -0.18 -12.17 -4.80
N ILE A 72 0.18 -13.44 -4.57
CA ILE A 72 1.16 -13.81 -3.54
C ILE A 72 2.56 -13.43 -4.01
N GLU A 73 2.91 -13.74 -5.26
CA GLU A 73 4.18 -13.35 -5.86
C GLU A 73 4.32 -11.83 -5.92
N ILE A 74 3.25 -11.10 -6.28
CA ILE A 74 3.25 -9.63 -6.26
C ILE A 74 3.60 -9.10 -4.86
N LYS A 75 3.01 -9.65 -3.80
CA LYS A 75 3.31 -9.24 -2.43
C LYS A 75 4.74 -9.59 -2.02
N ALA A 76 5.28 -10.70 -2.49
CA ALA A 76 6.65 -11.08 -2.22
C ALA A 76 7.65 -10.16 -2.94
N ILE A 77 7.39 -9.84 -4.21
CA ILE A 77 8.15 -8.84 -4.98
C ILE A 77 8.08 -7.46 -4.30
N GLU A 78 6.90 -7.06 -3.82
CA GLU A 78 6.72 -5.82 -3.06
C GLU A 78 7.66 -5.76 -1.85
N VAL A 79 7.73 -6.83 -1.05
CA VAL A 79 8.64 -6.90 0.11
C VAL A 79 10.09 -6.71 -0.31
N ILE A 80 10.53 -7.41 -1.37
CA ILE A 80 11.89 -7.29 -1.89
C ILE A 80 12.16 -5.86 -2.37
N PHE A 81 11.29 -5.30 -3.19
CA PHE A 81 11.46 -3.97 -3.78
C PHE A 81 11.50 -2.86 -2.72
N LEU A 82 10.64 -2.94 -1.70
CA LEU A 82 10.66 -1.99 -0.60
C LEU A 82 11.97 -2.07 0.19
N ALA A 83 12.50 -3.26 0.43
CA ALA A 83 13.81 -3.41 1.06
C ALA A 83 14.91 -2.72 0.23
N TYR A 84 14.88 -2.82 -1.11
CA TYR A 84 15.82 -2.08 -1.96
C TYR A 84 15.60 -0.57 -1.90
N ILE A 85 14.34 -0.10 -1.96
CA ILE A 85 14.03 1.34 -1.93
C ILE A 85 14.48 1.98 -0.61
N GLU A 86 14.28 1.28 0.50
CA GLU A 86 14.62 1.76 1.84
C GLU A 86 16.12 1.71 2.15
N ASN A 87 16.84 0.71 1.63
CA ASN A 87 18.24 0.46 2.02
C ASN A 87 19.27 0.81 0.93
N VAL A 88 18.85 1.00 -0.32
CA VAL A 88 19.76 1.19 -1.46
C VAL A 88 19.53 2.55 -2.12
N SER A 89 20.55 3.41 -2.08
CA SER A 89 20.49 4.76 -2.66
C SER A 89 20.78 4.81 -4.17
N ASN A 90 20.78 3.68 -4.87
CA ASN A 90 21.12 3.60 -6.29
C ASN A 90 19.94 4.05 -7.19
N PRO A 91 20.06 5.14 -7.96
CA PRO A 91 19.00 5.61 -8.86
C PRO A 91 18.63 4.60 -9.96
N THR A 92 19.60 3.83 -10.47
CA THR A 92 19.38 2.82 -11.51
C THR A 92 18.49 1.69 -11.01
N VAL A 93 18.72 1.22 -9.78
CA VAL A 93 17.88 0.19 -9.15
C VAL A 93 16.46 0.72 -8.94
N ARG A 94 16.31 1.98 -8.50
CA ARG A 94 14.99 2.61 -8.35
C ARG A 94 14.24 2.70 -9.68
N GLU A 95 14.91 3.09 -10.76
CA GLU A 95 14.27 3.20 -12.07
C GLU A 95 13.86 1.83 -12.63
N LYS A 96 14.65 0.77 -12.38
CA LYS A 96 14.26 -0.61 -12.72
C LYS A 96 13.02 -1.05 -11.95
N ILE A 97 12.98 -0.81 -10.65
CA ILE A 97 11.81 -1.12 -9.81
C ILE A 97 10.59 -0.37 -10.32
N ARG A 98 10.74 0.92 -10.64
CA ARG A 98 9.67 1.74 -11.23
C ARG A 98 9.18 1.17 -12.56
N THR A 99 10.09 0.88 -13.49
CA THR A 99 9.76 0.32 -14.81
C THR A 99 9.02 -1.01 -14.67
N PHE A 100 9.55 -1.92 -13.84
CA PHE A 100 8.94 -3.22 -13.57
C PHE A 100 7.54 -3.06 -12.95
N SER A 101 7.41 -2.17 -11.96
CA SER A 101 6.16 -1.96 -11.23
C SER A 101 5.05 -1.41 -12.12
N ASN A 102 5.39 -0.46 -12.99
CA ASN A 102 4.47 0.06 -14.01
C ASN A 102 4.05 -1.00 -15.02
N GLN A 103 4.97 -1.89 -15.42
CA GLN A 103 4.67 -2.92 -16.40
C GLN A 103 3.85 -4.09 -15.83
N TYR A 104 4.22 -4.61 -14.66
CA TYR A 104 3.69 -5.88 -14.15
C TYR A 104 2.81 -5.73 -12.91
N LEU A 105 3.04 -4.72 -12.06
CA LEU A 105 2.32 -4.57 -10.79
C LEU A 105 1.14 -3.58 -10.87
N ARG A 106 1.13 -2.69 -11.87
CA ARG A 106 0.10 -1.67 -12.10
C ARG A 106 -1.33 -2.20 -11.95
N ARG A 107 -1.67 -3.30 -12.62
CA ARG A 107 -3.03 -3.86 -12.62
C ARG A 107 -3.49 -4.30 -11.22
N TYR A 108 -2.57 -4.84 -10.43
CA TYR A 108 -2.86 -5.27 -9.06
C TYR A 108 -3.20 -4.06 -8.18
N TYR A 109 -2.36 -3.02 -8.20
CA TYR A 109 -2.60 -1.81 -7.40
C TYR A 109 -3.81 -1.01 -7.88
N TRP A 110 -4.10 -0.99 -9.18
CA TRP A 110 -5.33 -0.41 -9.71
C TRP A 110 -6.60 -1.04 -9.10
N ARG A 111 -6.61 -2.38 -8.96
CA ARG A 111 -7.73 -3.11 -8.34
C ARG A 111 -7.87 -2.76 -6.86
N LEU A 112 -6.74 -2.61 -6.13
CA LEU A 112 -6.76 -2.20 -4.74
C LEU A 112 -7.26 -0.76 -4.58
N LEU A 113 -6.80 0.17 -5.42
CA LEU A 113 -7.24 1.57 -5.47
C LEU A 113 -8.75 1.70 -5.75
N SER A 114 -9.29 0.78 -6.57
CA SER A 114 -10.70 0.74 -6.91
C SER A 114 -11.59 0.14 -5.81
N SER A 115 -11.00 -0.42 -4.74
CA SER A 115 -11.73 -1.11 -3.67
C SER A 115 -12.67 -0.20 -2.86
N LYS A 116 -13.77 -0.77 -2.35
CA LYS A 116 -14.62 -0.11 -1.35
C LYS A 116 -13.96 -0.05 0.03
N ARG A 117 -13.03 -0.96 0.33
CA ARG A 117 -12.32 -1.01 1.62
C ARG A 117 -11.24 0.07 1.65
N TRP A 118 -11.39 1.02 2.57
CA TRP A 118 -10.45 2.13 2.76
C TRP A 118 -9.01 1.66 2.96
N SER A 119 -8.78 0.64 3.81
CA SER A 119 -7.44 0.12 4.06
C SER A 119 -6.73 -0.41 2.81
N LEU A 120 -7.46 -1.03 1.88
CA LEU A 120 -6.87 -1.50 0.61
C LEU A 120 -6.50 -0.34 -0.30
N ARG A 121 -7.31 0.72 -0.34
CA ARG A 121 -7.00 1.92 -1.13
C ARG A 121 -5.79 2.64 -0.56
N MET A 122 -5.74 2.81 0.76
CA MET A 122 -4.61 3.45 1.42
C MET A 122 -3.31 2.69 1.17
N ASN A 123 -3.33 1.36 1.27
CA ASN A 123 -2.18 0.53 0.92
C ASN A 123 -1.77 0.75 -0.55
N ALA A 124 -2.73 0.78 -1.47
CA ALA A 124 -2.43 1.05 -2.88
C ALA A 124 -1.74 2.41 -3.07
N LEU A 125 -2.25 3.48 -2.43
CA LEU A 125 -1.66 4.81 -2.51
C LEU A 125 -0.21 4.83 -2.02
N TYR A 126 0.07 4.22 -0.86
CA TYR A 126 1.44 4.10 -0.36
C TYR A 126 2.35 3.35 -1.32
N ARG A 127 1.89 2.24 -1.91
CA ARG A 127 2.70 1.45 -2.84
C ARG A 127 2.90 2.14 -4.19
N ILE A 128 1.92 2.88 -4.68
CA ILE A 128 2.06 3.72 -5.87
C ILE A 128 3.19 4.74 -5.67
N ILE A 129 3.25 5.39 -4.50
CA ILE A 129 4.31 6.32 -4.13
C ILE A 129 5.66 5.60 -4.04
N SER A 130 5.76 4.56 -3.20
CA SER A 130 7.04 3.89 -2.94
C SER A 130 7.64 3.23 -4.18
N LEU A 131 6.81 2.56 -5.00
CA LEU A 131 7.26 1.84 -6.18
C LEU A 131 7.29 2.72 -7.45
N GLY A 132 6.90 3.99 -7.36
CA GLY A 132 6.93 4.93 -8.48
C GLY A 132 5.95 4.58 -9.61
N ILE A 133 4.73 4.12 -9.30
CA ILE A 133 3.76 3.64 -10.31
C ILE A 133 3.00 4.81 -10.95
N ASP A 134 3.71 5.64 -11.71
CA ASP A 134 3.19 6.84 -12.37
C ASP A 134 2.11 6.54 -13.41
N SER A 135 2.08 5.34 -13.99
CA SER A 135 1.01 4.89 -14.89
C SER A 135 -0.38 4.78 -14.23
N LEU A 136 -0.49 5.04 -12.92
CA LEU A 136 -1.76 5.13 -12.17
C LEU A 136 -2.15 6.56 -11.77
N ALA A 137 -1.41 7.58 -12.23
CA ALA A 137 -1.69 8.98 -11.86
C ALA A 137 -3.12 9.42 -12.25
N ASP A 138 -3.60 9.04 -13.44
CA ASP A 138 -4.95 9.39 -13.88
C ASP A 138 -6.04 8.66 -13.08
N GLU A 139 -5.81 7.42 -12.66
CA GLU A 139 -6.71 6.70 -11.77
C GLU A 139 -6.73 7.29 -10.36
N CYS A 140 -5.61 7.85 -9.90
CA CYS A 140 -5.55 8.61 -8.65
C CYS A 140 -6.41 9.89 -8.73
N LYS A 141 -6.35 10.65 -9.84
CA LYS A 141 -7.25 11.80 -10.06
C LYS A 141 -8.73 11.43 -10.07
N LYS A 142 -9.06 10.25 -10.61
CA LYS A 142 -10.45 9.75 -10.60
C LYS A 142 -10.90 9.42 -9.17
N LEU A 143 -10.00 9.00 -8.29
CA LEU A 143 -10.31 8.72 -6.90
C LEU A 143 -10.72 9.99 -6.12
N GLU A 144 -10.08 11.13 -6.41
CA GLU A 144 -10.37 12.42 -5.76
C GLU A 144 -11.78 12.92 -5.98
N LYS A 145 -12.36 12.58 -7.13
CA LYS A 145 -13.73 12.97 -7.49
C LYS A 145 -14.79 12.22 -6.68
N ARG A 146 -14.41 11.28 -5.81
CA ARG A 146 -15.35 10.54 -4.96
C ARG A 146 -15.80 11.40 -3.78
N THR A 147 -17.09 11.32 -3.47
CA THR A 147 -17.75 12.12 -2.42
C THR A 147 -17.30 11.82 -0.98
N LYS A 148 -16.57 10.74 -0.73
CA LYS A 148 -16.15 10.30 0.61
C LYS A 148 -14.67 9.92 0.65
N LEU A 149 -13.79 10.87 0.33
CA LEU A 149 -12.35 10.72 0.47
C LEU A 149 -11.92 11.10 1.90
N SER A 150 -11.11 10.27 2.56
CA SER A 150 -10.56 10.63 3.87
C SER A 150 -9.45 11.70 3.76
N THR A 151 -9.13 12.37 4.86
CA THR A 151 -8.04 13.36 4.91
C THR A 151 -6.70 12.71 4.55
N GLU A 152 -6.46 11.49 5.03
CA GLU A 152 -5.22 10.74 4.79
C GLU A 152 -5.12 10.30 3.33
N GLU A 153 -6.21 9.86 2.72
CA GLU A 153 -6.25 9.53 1.28
C GLU A 153 -5.95 10.78 0.45
N ARG A 154 -6.55 11.92 0.80
CA ARG A 154 -6.28 13.21 0.14
C ARG A 154 -4.82 13.60 0.24
N PHE A 155 -4.21 13.42 1.41
CA PHE A 155 -2.79 13.72 1.60
C PHE A 155 -1.89 12.82 0.74
N GLN A 156 -2.13 11.51 0.66
CA GLN A 156 -1.32 10.65 -0.22
C GLN A 156 -1.53 10.97 -1.70
N LEU A 157 -2.75 11.32 -2.10
CA LEU A 157 -3.02 11.74 -3.48
C LEU A 157 -2.27 13.03 -3.84
N LEU A 158 -2.21 13.99 -2.92
CA LEU A 158 -1.41 15.20 -3.08
C LEU A 158 0.10 14.87 -3.24
N VAL A 159 0.61 13.89 -2.48
CA VAL A 159 1.99 13.38 -2.65
C VAL A 159 2.17 12.76 -4.04
N ILE A 160 1.23 11.95 -4.51
CA ILE A 160 1.27 11.34 -5.84
C ILE A 160 1.32 12.43 -6.93
N HIS A 161 0.49 13.47 -6.81
CA HIS A 161 0.53 14.60 -7.75
C HIS A 161 1.85 15.34 -7.71
N SER A 162 2.42 15.60 -6.52
CA SER A 162 3.74 16.26 -6.45
C SER A 162 4.84 15.48 -7.15
N MET A 163 4.70 14.15 -7.26
CA MET A 163 5.68 13.28 -7.89
C MET A 163 5.45 13.06 -9.39
N PHE A 164 4.19 13.01 -9.84
CA PHE A 164 3.84 12.58 -11.20
C PHE A 164 3.02 13.59 -12.00
N ASP A 165 2.45 14.62 -11.39
CA ASP A 165 1.61 15.64 -12.03
C ASP A 165 1.66 16.98 -11.30
N GLU A 166 2.69 17.78 -11.64
CA GLU A 166 2.92 19.12 -11.08
C GLU A 166 1.69 20.04 -11.23
N ALA A 167 0.99 19.98 -12.37
CA ALA A 167 -0.13 20.86 -12.65
C ALA A 167 -1.32 20.57 -11.73
N SER A 168 -1.65 19.28 -11.55
CA SER A 168 -2.68 18.87 -10.60
C SER A 168 -2.28 19.21 -9.16
N PHE A 169 -1.00 19.00 -8.81
CA PHE A 169 -0.48 19.34 -7.48
C PHE A 169 -0.69 20.82 -7.13
N VAL A 170 -0.22 21.75 -7.99
CA VAL A 170 -0.32 23.19 -7.74
C VAL A 170 -1.78 23.61 -7.53
N LYS A 171 -2.68 23.10 -8.37
CA LYS A 171 -4.11 23.40 -8.26
C LYS A 171 -4.70 22.91 -6.95
N GLU A 172 -4.37 21.70 -6.51
CA GLU A 172 -4.92 21.14 -5.28
C GLU A 172 -4.30 21.77 -4.03
N PHE A 173 -2.99 21.99 -4.03
CA PHE A 173 -2.28 22.60 -2.92
C PHE A 173 -2.76 24.04 -2.66
N ALA A 174 -3.00 24.83 -3.70
CA ALA A 174 -3.53 26.20 -3.56
C ALA A 174 -4.96 26.23 -3.00
N ASN A 175 -5.76 25.18 -3.25
CA ASN A 175 -7.13 25.06 -2.77
C ASN A 175 -7.25 24.23 -1.48
N LEU A 176 -6.12 23.93 -0.83
CA LEU A 176 -6.10 23.06 0.33
C LEU A 176 -6.75 23.76 1.53
N SER A 177 -8.01 23.39 1.81
CA SER A 177 -8.75 23.92 2.96
C SER A 177 -8.37 23.27 4.30
N ILE A 178 -7.46 22.29 4.29
CA ILE A 178 -7.06 21.49 5.44
C ILE A 178 -5.68 21.96 5.92
N LYS A 179 -5.55 22.20 7.22
CA LYS A 179 -4.27 22.54 7.83
C LYS A 179 -3.39 21.29 7.92
N LEU A 180 -2.31 21.25 7.15
CA LEU A 180 -1.32 20.17 7.24
C LEU A 180 -0.44 20.35 8.48
N SER A 181 0.04 19.23 9.03
CA SER A 181 1.11 19.23 10.02
C SER A 181 2.45 19.59 9.39
N GLU A 182 3.41 20.01 10.23
CA GLU A 182 4.77 20.32 9.78
C GLU A 182 5.44 19.13 9.09
N TYR A 183 5.20 17.91 9.58
CA TYR A 183 5.68 16.69 8.95
C TYR A 183 5.10 16.49 7.54
N GLU A 184 3.80 16.72 7.37
CA GLU A 184 3.11 16.59 6.08
C GLU A 184 3.62 17.63 5.07
N TYR A 185 3.82 18.87 5.49
CA TYR A 185 4.49 19.88 4.66
C TYR A 185 5.89 19.43 4.26
N LYS A 186 6.72 19.00 5.22
CA LYS A 186 8.08 18.54 4.93
C LYS A 186 8.07 17.37 3.93
N LYS A 187 7.15 16.43 4.07
CA LYS A 187 7.04 15.28 3.17
C LYS A 187 6.67 15.68 1.74
N LEU A 188 5.77 16.65 1.57
CA LEU A 188 5.47 17.23 0.26
C LEU A 188 6.69 17.97 -0.30
N LEU A 189 7.39 18.73 0.55
CA LEU A 189 8.52 19.57 0.16
C LEU A 189 9.76 18.78 -0.30
N ILE A 190 10.01 17.59 0.28
CA ILE A 190 11.12 16.71 -0.11
C ILE A 190 10.97 16.20 -1.56
N GLY A 191 9.76 16.18 -2.11
CA GLY A 191 9.50 15.77 -3.49
C GLY A 191 9.71 16.87 -4.54
N PHE A 192 9.94 18.13 -4.14
CA PHE A 192 10.03 19.24 -5.10
C PHE A 192 11.43 19.44 -5.67
N ASN A 193 11.47 19.78 -6.96
CA ASN A 193 12.62 20.47 -7.54
C ASN A 193 12.62 21.95 -7.08
N SER A 194 13.74 22.64 -7.26
CA SER A 194 13.90 24.04 -6.86
C SER A 194 12.89 24.98 -7.55
N GLU A 195 12.48 24.68 -8.77
CA GLU A 195 11.53 25.49 -9.54
C GLU A 195 10.11 25.48 -8.97
N ILE A 196 9.63 24.34 -8.46
CA ILE A 196 8.29 24.25 -7.84
C ILE A 196 8.26 25.03 -6.53
N LEU A 197 9.35 24.99 -5.76
CA LEU A 197 9.47 25.76 -4.51
C LEU A 197 9.37 27.27 -4.78
N GLU A 198 9.99 27.77 -5.85
CA GLU A 198 9.90 29.19 -6.24
C GLU A 198 8.46 29.58 -6.65
N LYS A 199 7.73 28.73 -7.36
CA LYS A 199 6.33 29.02 -7.72
C LYS A 199 5.40 29.10 -6.50
N LEU A 200 5.71 28.40 -5.42
CA LEU A 200 4.91 28.37 -4.19
C LEU A 200 5.19 29.56 -3.26
N THR A 201 6.34 30.25 -3.38
CA THR A 201 6.72 31.39 -2.52
C THR A 201 6.38 32.76 -3.09
N VAL A 202 5.91 32.84 -4.35
CA VAL A 202 5.57 34.10 -5.05
C VAL A 202 4.09 34.49 -4.85
N THR A 203 3.44 34.02 -3.78
CA THR A 203 2.07 34.43 -3.40
C THR A 203 2.09 35.21 -2.10
#